data_AF-A0A6M1YNL3-F1
#
_entry.id   AF-A0A6M1YNL3-F1
#
_cell.length_a   1.000
_cell.length_b   1.000
_cell.length_c   1.000
_cell.angle_alpha   90.00
_cell.angle_beta   90.00
_cell.angle_gamma   90.00
#
_symmetry.space_group_name_H-M   'P 1'
#
loop_
_entity.id
_entity.type
_entity.pdbx_description
1 polymer ?
#
loop_
_entity_poly.entity_id
_entity_poly.type
_entity_poly.pdbx_seq_one_letter_code
_entity_poly.pdbx_strand_id
1 'polypeptide(L)'
;MLPLFSSLVTDIGAGKRNYIENLNFIQAYTGGISSDISLNVQADNFDNIVPSISISSKALYRNADKMFSLMKDIVENPIFSD
;
A
#
# COMPACT_ATOMS: atom_id res chain seq x y z
N MET A 1 11.15 7.27 -10.46
CA MET A 1 10.00 6.35 -10.64
C MET A 1 9.59 5.65 -9.36
N LEU A 2 10.49 5.04 -8.59
CA LEU A 2 10.13 4.35 -7.33
C LEU A 2 9.45 5.25 -6.28
N PRO A 3 9.96 6.46 -5.95
CA PRO A 3 9.31 7.33 -4.96
C PRO A 3 7.88 7.73 -5.38
N LEU A 4 7.68 7.98 -6.68
CA LEU A 4 6.38 8.30 -7.26
C LEU A 4 5.41 7.11 -7.16
N PHE A 5 5.89 5.89 -7.41
CA PHE A 5 5.10 4.69 -7.23
C PHE A 5 4.67 4.52 -5.76
N SER A 6 5.60 4.69 -4.82
CA SER A 6 5.31 4.56 -3.39
C SER A 6 4.29 5.57 -2.90
N SER A 7 4.30 6.81 -3.42
CA SER A 7 3.29 7.80 -3.06
C SER A 7 1.93 7.56 -3.71
N LEU A 8 1.90 7.02 -4.94
CA LEU A 8 0.65 6.90 -5.70
C LEU A 8 -0.11 5.60 -5.46
N VAL A 9 0.59 4.50 -5.18
CA VAL A 9 -0.02 3.16 -5.15
C VAL A 9 -1.14 3.04 -4.11
N THR A 10 -1.13 3.86 -3.07
CA THR A 10 -2.17 3.90 -2.02
C THR A 10 -3.34 4.82 -2.34
N ASP A 11 -3.18 5.74 -3.29
CA ASP A 11 -4.10 6.87 -3.52
C ASP A 11 -4.92 6.71 -4.82
N ILE A 12 -4.52 5.76 -5.68
CA ILE A 12 -5.20 5.43 -6.93
C ILE A 12 -6.38 4.46 -6.71
N GLY A 13 -7.20 4.29 -7.74
CA GLY A 13 -8.20 3.23 -7.79
C GLY A 13 -7.57 1.83 -7.72
N ALA A 14 -8.31 0.87 -7.15
CA ALA A 14 -7.85 -0.50 -6.99
C ALA A 14 -9.00 -1.50 -7.13
N GLY A 15 -8.75 -2.59 -7.87
CA GLY A 15 -9.73 -3.62 -8.16
C GLY A 15 -10.90 -3.09 -8.97
N LYS A 16 -12.07 -2.97 -8.33
CA LYS A 16 -13.30 -2.44 -8.95
C LYS A 16 -13.66 -1.02 -8.50
N ARG A 17 -12.80 -0.39 -7.70
CA ARG A 17 -13.03 0.92 -7.10
C ARG A 17 -12.21 1.98 -7.82
N ASN A 18 -12.84 3.04 -8.30
CA ASN A 18 -12.11 4.24 -8.74
C ASN A 18 -11.45 4.95 -7.55
N TYR A 19 -10.62 5.96 -7.79
CA TYR A 19 -9.89 6.64 -6.72
C TYR A 19 -10.81 7.18 -5.59
N ILE A 20 -11.98 7.74 -5.91
CA ILE A 20 -12.92 8.30 -4.92
C ILE A 20 -13.52 7.18 -4.06
N GLU A 21 -13.96 6.11 -4.70
CA GLU A 21 -14.52 4.93 -4.03
C GLU A 21 -13.48 4.25 -3.15
N ASN A 22 -12.23 4.19 -3.62
CA ASN A 22 -11.13 3.59 -2.88
C ASN A 22 -10.79 4.43 -1.64
N LEU A 23 -10.69 5.76 -1.79
CA LEU A 23 -10.49 6.70 -0.68
C LEU A 23 -11.60 6.59 0.37
N ASN A 24 -12.86 6.57 -0.06
CA ASN A 24 -14.01 6.44 0.85
C ASN A 24 -13.96 5.09 1.60
N PHE A 25 -13.57 4.01 0.92
CA PHE A 25 -13.42 2.72 1.57
C PHE A 25 -12.28 2.70 2.60
N ILE A 26 -11.14 3.30 2.27
CA ILE A 26 -10.00 3.46 3.18
C ILE A 26 -10.46 4.18 4.45
N GLN A 27 -11.14 5.32 4.32
CA GLN A 27 -11.63 6.11 5.46
C GLN A 27 -12.70 5.38 6.28
N ALA A 28 -13.57 4.59 5.65
CA ALA A 28 -14.65 3.88 6.33
C ALA A 28 -14.15 2.69 7.16
N TYR A 29 -13.11 2.00 6.70
CA TYR A 29 -12.74 0.69 7.26
C TYR A 29 -11.32 0.61 7.82
N THR A 30 -10.44 1.53 7.45
CA THR A 30 -9.04 1.57 7.91
C THR A 30 -8.74 2.90 8.61
N GLY A 31 -7.68 2.95 9.41
CA GLY A 31 -7.10 4.18 9.95
C GLY A 31 -6.09 4.82 9.01
N GLY A 32 -6.03 4.39 7.76
CA GLY A 32 -5.05 4.80 6.76
C GLY A 32 -4.28 3.62 6.17
N ILE A 33 -3.65 3.90 5.05
CA ILE A 33 -2.73 3.01 4.34
C ILE A 33 -1.54 3.84 3.86
N SER A 34 -0.34 3.27 3.90
CA SER A 34 0.88 3.91 3.45
C SER A 34 1.75 2.92 2.68
N SER A 35 2.58 3.46 1.80
CA SER A 35 3.65 2.71 1.16
C SER A 35 4.96 3.46 1.31
N ASP A 36 6.00 2.72 1.68
CA ASP A 36 7.32 3.26 1.97
C ASP A 36 8.40 2.42 1.29
N ILE A 37 9.48 3.08 0.88
CA ILE A 37 10.66 2.43 0.33
C ILE A 37 11.78 2.56 1.34
N SER A 38 12.42 1.45 1.68
CA SER A 38 13.57 1.42 2.57
C SER A 38 14.75 0.71 1.91
N LEU A 39 15.94 1.21 2.20
CA LEU A 39 17.21 0.57 1.88
C LEU A 39 17.77 0.01 3.18
N ASN A 40 17.71 -1.30 3.33
CA ASN A 40 18.20 -1.96 4.54
C ASN A 40 19.62 -2.46 4.27
N VAL A 41 20.57 -1.94 5.06
CA VAL A 41 21.96 -2.42 5.05
C VAL A 41 22.05 -3.59 6.01
N GLN A 42 22.64 -4.69 5.56
CA GLN A 42 22.76 -5.89 6.37
C GLN A 42 23.91 -5.75 7.37
N ALA A 43 23.65 -6.07 8.65
CA ALA A 43 24.65 -5.97 9.71
C ALA A 43 25.89 -6.85 9.46
N ASP A 44 25.69 -7.99 8.80
CA ASP A 44 26.75 -8.97 8.54
C ASP A 44 27.58 -8.66 7.29
N ASN A 45 27.02 -7.86 6.36
CA ASN A 45 27.69 -7.49 5.12
C ASN A 45 27.19 -6.13 4.63
N PHE A 46 28.01 -5.10 4.80
CA PHE A 46 27.70 -3.72 4.42
C PHE A 46 27.57 -3.51 2.90
N ASP A 47 28.19 -4.36 2.09
CA ASP A 47 28.03 -4.31 0.62
C ASP A 47 26.71 -4.95 0.16
N ASN A 48 26.02 -5.66 1.05
CA ASN A 48 24.72 -6.25 0.77
C ASN A 48 23.60 -5.28 1.19
N ILE A 49 23.04 -4.60 0.20
CA ILE A 49 21.90 -3.69 0.37
C ILE A 49 20.65 -4.39 -0.16
N VAL A 50 19.63 -4.52 0.70
CA VAL A 50 18.35 -5.12 0.33
C VAL A 50 17.28 -4.02 0.27
N PRO A 51 16.98 -3.48 -0.92
CA PRO A 51 15.88 -2.54 -1.09
C PRO A 51 14.55 -3.27 -0.87
N SER A 52 13.65 -2.65 -0.13
CA SER A 52 12.30 -3.17 0.12
C SER A 52 11.24 -2.09 -0.07
N ILE A 53 10.06 -2.53 -0.53
CA ILE A 53 8.84 -1.73 -0.54
C ILE A 53 7.92 -2.34 0.51
N SER A 54 7.42 -1.50 1.42
CA SER A 54 6.51 -1.91 2.48
C SER A 54 5.18 -1.21 2.28
N ILE A 55 4.09 -1.97 2.23
CA ILE A 55 2.73 -1.44 2.25
C ILE A 55 2.13 -1.78 3.61
N SER A 56 1.69 -0.76 4.34
CA SER A 56 1.19 -0.88 5.70
C SER A 56 -0.19 -0.29 5.82
N SER A 57 -1.09 -0.96 6.55
CA SER A 57 -2.38 -0.41 6.92
C SER A 57 -2.71 -0.77 8.37
N LYS A 58 -3.61 -0.01 8.97
CA LYS A 58 -4.14 -0.25 10.30
C LYS A 58 -5.66 -0.23 10.23
N ALA A 59 -6.31 -1.14 10.94
CA ALA A 59 -7.77 -1.17 11.03
C ALA A 59 -8.20 -1.72 12.40
N LEU A 60 -9.45 -1.44 12.78
CA LEU A 60 -10.08 -2.13 13.91
C LEU A 60 -10.22 -3.61 13.56
N TYR A 61 -10.09 -4.50 14.56
CA TYR A 61 -10.13 -5.95 14.35
C TYR A 61 -11.36 -6.43 13.55
N ARG A 62 -12.53 -5.83 13.80
CA ARG A 62 -13.78 -6.13 13.06
C ARG A 62 -13.76 -5.78 11.57
N ASN A 63 -12.77 -5.03 11.10
CA ASN A 63 -12.57 -4.62 9.71
C ASN A 63 -11.31 -5.26 9.10
N ALA A 64 -10.68 -6.22 9.78
CA ALA A 64 -9.46 -6.86 9.31
C ALA A 64 -9.65 -7.52 7.94
N ASP A 65 -10.80 -8.18 7.73
CA ASP A 65 -11.23 -8.76 6.46
C ASP A 65 -11.23 -7.74 5.32
N LYS A 66 -11.83 -6.57 5.56
CA LYS A 66 -11.92 -5.48 4.58
C LYS A 66 -10.56 -4.85 4.31
N MET A 67 -9.73 -4.70 5.35
CA MET A 67 -8.37 -4.18 5.23
C MET A 67 -7.50 -5.10 4.37
N PHE A 68 -7.49 -6.41 4.63
CA PHE A 68 -6.72 -7.35 3.81
C PHE A 68 -7.25 -7.45 2.38
N SER A 69 -8.57 -7.37 2.17
CA SER A 69 -9.14 -7.29 0.82
C SER A 69 -8.67 -6.04 0.07
N LEU A 70 -8.64 -4.87 0.73
CA LEU A 70 -8.10 -3.65 0.16
C LEU A 70 -6.61 -3.79 -0.21
N MET A 71 -5.79 -4.30 0.71
CA MET A 71 -4.36 -4.48 0.46
C MET A 71 -4.12 -5.43 -0.72
N LYS A 72 -4.93 -6.50 -0.84
CA LYS A 72 -4.87 -7.41 -1.97
C LYS A 72 -5.20 -6.70 -3.28
N ASP A 73 -6.27 -5.90 -3.32
CA ASP A 73 -6.66 -5.17 -4.53
C ASP A 73 -5.57 -4.17 -4.98
N ILE A 74 -4.93 -3.48 -4.03
CA ILE A 74 -3.85 -2.53 -4.31
C ILE A 74 -2.62 -3.22 -4.91
N VAL A 75 -2.28 -4.41 -4.43
CA VAL A 75 -1.10 -5.15 -4.90
C VAL A 75 -1.37 -5.86 -6.23
N GLU A 76 -2.54 -6.47 -6.39
CA GLU A 76 -2.85 -7.30 -7.56
C GLU A 76 -3.49 -6.52 -8.71
N ASN A 77 -4.30 -5.48 -8.42
CA ASN A 77 -5.13 -4.80 -9.40
C ASN A 77 -5.15 -3.26 -9.26
N PRO A 78 -3.98 -2.58 -9.20
CA PRO A 78 -3.93 -1.12 -9.20
C PRO A 78 -4.37 -0.52 -10.55
N ILE A 79 -5.17 0.55 -10.52
CA ILE A 79 -5.63 1.26 -11.72
C ILE A 79 -4.74 2.49 -11.96
N PHE A 80 -3.68 2.34 -12.76
CA PHE A 80 -2.72 3.42 -13.07
C PHE A 80 -3.19 4.39 -14.17
N SER A 81 -4.36 4.15 -14.76
CA SER A 81 -4.95 5.00 -15.80
C SER A 81 -5.84 6.12 -15.25
N ASP A 82 -6.07 6.13 -13.94
CA ASP A 82 -6.76 7.22 -13.22
C ASP A 82 -5.86 8.47 -13.11
#